data_AF-A0A520ZUP7-F1
#
_entry.id   AF-A0A520ZUP7-F1
#
_cell.length_a   1.000
_cell.length_b   1.000
_cell.length_c   1.000
_cell.angle_alpha   90.00
_cell.angle_beta   90.00
_cell.angle_gamma   90.00
#
_symmetry.space_group_name_H-M   'P 1'
#
loop_
_entity.id
_entity.type
_entity.pdbx_description
1 polymer ?
#
loop_
_entity_poly.entity_id
_entity_poly.type
_entity_poly.pdbx_seq_one_letter_code
_entity_poly.pdbx_strand_id
1 'polypeptide(L)'
;DFIREARNMGVSVGPGRGSAAGSVVAYCLGITNIDPLKYDLLFERFLNPDRVSMPDIDIDFDDEGRGKVMDYVIDKYGANQVAQIITYGTMAAKSSIRDTARVLDLPLNDADRLAKLIPNMAKFGKIFGVPESDLKKKFRADEMDKVNQLLNIAEGEDLEAETLNLARVLEGSLRNTGIHACGVIITPDDITNFVPVATAKDSDLYVTQFDNSVVESAGLLKMDFLGLKTLTLIKDTVKIVKARQGIQLVPDDFPLDDEKTYELFQRGDTVGIFQYESIGMQKHLKDLKPTVFDDLIAMNALYRPGPMEYIPSFIARKHGKEDITYDLPVMEENLKETYGITVYQEQV
;
A
#
# COMPACT_ATOMS: atom_id res chain seq x y z
N ASP A 1 2.72 19.32 13.67
CA ASP A 1 1.74 19.95 14.57
C ASP A 1 0.60 19.01 14.92
N PHE A 2 -0.29 18.66 13.98
CA PHE A 2 -1.38 17.70 14.21
C PHE A 2 -0.91 16.34 14.76
N ILE A 3 0.33 15.90 14.45
CA ILE A 3 0.96 14.71 15.04
C ILE A 3 1.11 14.82 16.55
N ARG A 4 1.57 15.99 17.04
CA ARG A 4 1.74 16.25 18.47
C ARG A 4 0.37 16.26 19.15
N GLU A 5 -0.62 16.91 18.53
CA GLU A 5 -1.97 16.91 19.06
C GLU A 5 -2.64 15.53 19.01
N ALA A 6 -2.38 14.72 17.98
CA ALA A 6 -2.82 13.33 17.93
C ALA A 6 -2.32 12.56 19.17
N ARG A 7 -1.03 12.68 19.49
CA ARG A 7 -0.47 12.07 20.72
C ARG A 7 -1.12 12.63 21.99
N ASN A 8 -1.35 13.94 22.08
CA ASN A 8 -2.03 14.57 23.23
C ASN A 8 -3.48 14.06 23.41
N MET A 9 -4.18 13.80 22.30
CA MET A 9 -5.54 13.22 22.28
C MET A 9 -5.56 11.71 22.54
N GLY A 10 -4.41 11.10 22.79
CA GLY A 10 -4.27 9.65 22.99
C GLY A 10 -4.49 8.84 21.72
N VAL A 11 -4.27 9.43 20.54
CA VAL A 11 -4.23 8.74 19.25
C VAL A 11 -2.81 8.21 19.03
N SER A 12 -2.71 6.92 18.74
CA SER A 12 -1.44 6.28 18.41
C SER A 12 -1.02 6.71 17.01
N VAL A 13 0.23 7.13 16.88
CA VAL A 13 0.85 7.52 15.61
C VAL A 13 1.90 6.49 15.26
N GLY A 14 1.95 6.06 14.00
CA GLY A 14 2.95 5.12 13.52
C GLY A 14 4.38 5.68 13.60
N PRO A 15 5.39 4.81 13.51
CA PRO A 15 6.80 5.21 13.57
C PRO A 15 7.26 6.02 12.34
N GLY A 16 6.45 6.08 11.29
CA GLY A 16 6.76 6.74 10.02
C GLY A 16 6.70 5.76 8.85
N ARG A 17 6.50 6.28 7.65
CA ARG A 17 6.46 5.50 6.41
C ARG A 17 7.04 6.29 5.25
N GLY A 18 7.34 5.56 4.17
CA GLY A 18 7.93 6.15 2.98
C GLY A 18 9.29 6.77 3.27
N SER A 19 9.68 7.74 2.45
CA SER A 19 10.99 8.38 2.54
C SER A 19 11.12 9.36 3.70
N ALA A 20 10.01 9.84 4.29
CA ALA A 20 10.03 10.78 5.41
C ALA A 20 10.83 10.25 6.63
N ALA A 21 10.94 8.93 6.79
CA ALA A 21 11.75 8.29 7.83
C ALA A 21 13.25 8.57 7.71
N GLY A 22 13.77 8.91 6.52
CA GLY A 22 15.18 9.27 6.30
C GLY A 22 15.56 10.68 6.75
N SER A 23 14.62 11.48 7.27
CA SER A 23 14.89 12.85 7.69
C SER A 23 15.16 12.96 9.18
N VAL A 24 16.39 13.36 9.54
CA VAL A 24 16.78 13.70 10.92
C VAL A 24 15.89 14.82 11.47
N VAL A 25 15.54 15.80 10.64
CA VAL A 25 14.65 16.90 11.03
C VAL A 25 13.25 16.36 11.37
N ALA A 26 12.73 15.42 10.56
CA ALA A 26 11.43 14.80 10.84
C ALA A 26 11.46 14.01 12.15
N TYR A 27 12.54 13.28 12.42
CA TYR A 27 12.75 12.56 13.67
C TYR A 27 12.81 13.52 14.88
N CYS A 28 13.62 14.57 14.83
CA CYS A 28 13.74 15.54 15.92
C CYS A 28 12.44 16.30 16.23
N LEU A 29 11.61 16.55 15.21
CA LEU A 29 10.29 17.17 15.38
C LEU A 29 9.20 16.17 15.80
N GLY A 30 9.55 14.88 15.91
CA GLY A 30 8.63 13.79 16.24
C GLY A 30 7.61 13.51 15.15
N ILE A 31 7.90 13.88 13.89
CA ILE A 31 7.09 13.51 12.72
C ILE A 31 7.24 12.01 12.45
N THR A 32 8.48 11.51 12.52
CA THR A 32 8.81 10.09 12.55
C THR A 32 9.33 9.71 13.93
N ASN A 33 9.34 8.41 14.23
CA ASN A 33 9.86 7.83 15.47
C ASN A 33 10.99 6.82 15.22
N ILE A 34 11.55 6.82 14.01
CA ILE A 34 12.67 5.99 13.60
C ILE A 34 13.89 6.89 13.52
N ASP A 35 14.98 6.49 14.19
CA ASP A 35 16.26 7.18 14.10
C ASP A 35 16.92 6.90 12.74
N PRO A 36 16.98 7.88 11.81
CA PRO A 36 17.53 7.66 10.48
C PRO A 36 19.03 7.37 10.50
N LEU A 37 19.79 7.89 11.47
CA LEU A 37 21.23 7.69 11.54
C LEU A 37 21.58 6.28 11.99
N LYS A 38 20.75 5.70 12.86
CA LYS A 38 20.94 4.32 13.34
C LYS A 38 20.76 3.29 12.22
N TYR A 39 19.84 3.53 11.29
CA TYR A 39 19.48 2.60 10.21
C TYR A 39 20.00 3.06 8.83
N ASP A 40 20.96 3.99 8.81
CA ASP A 40 21.56 4.56 7.60
C ASP A 40 20.53 4.98 6.52
N LEU A 41 19.45 5.61 6.96
CA LEU A 41 18.40 6.09 6.08
C LEU A 41 18.79 7.43 5.46
N LEU A 42 18.75 7.49 4.13
CA LEU A 42 19.24 8.63 3.37
C LEU A 42 18.22 9.79 3.32
N PHE A 43 18.66 11.00 3.66
CA PHE A 43 17.84 12.21 3.56
C PHE A 43 17.55 12.58 2.09
N GLU A 44 18.50 12.36 1.21
CA GLU A 44 18.42 12.68 -0.23
C GLU A 44 17.33 11.84 -0.94
N ARG A 45 16.98 10.68 -0.36
CA ARG A 45 15.85 9.88 -0.80
C ARG A 45 14.50 10.53 -0.46
N PHE A 46 14.45 11.30 0.63
CA PHE A 46 13.28 12.08 1.00
C PHE A 46 13.19 13.37 0.20
N LEU A 47 14.26 14.15 0.18
CA LEU A 47 14.30 15.44 -0.48
C LEU A 47 15.62 15.57 -1.24
N ASN A 48 15.53 15.37 -2.55
CA ASN A 48 16.68 15.45 -3.42
C ASN A 48 17.04 16.93 -3.67
N PRO A 49 18.25 17.39 -3.32
CA PRO A 49 18.65 18.79 -3.49
C PRO A 49 18.69 19.24 -4.96
N ASP A 50 18.93 18.31 -5.88
CA ASP A 50 19.03 18.59 -7.33
C ASP A 50 17.67 18.60 -8.02
N ARG A 51 16.59 18.20 -7.32
CA ARG A 51 15.23 18.15 -7.87
C ARG A 51 14.25 18.89 -6.95
N VAL A 52 13.75 20.04 -7.43
CA VAL A 52 12.67 20.76 -6.76
C VAL A 52 11.36 20.00 -6.97
N SER A 53 10.99 19.18 -6.01
CA SER A 53 9.68 18.53 -5.91
C SER A 53 9.13 18.66 -4.51
N MET A 54 7.80 18.77 -4.40
CA MET A 54 7.13 18.79 -3.11
C MET A 54 7.32 17.42 -2.42
N PRO A 55 7.85 17.37 -1.19
CA PRO A 55 7.97 16.12 -0.46
C PRO A 55 6.59 15.66 0.02
N ASP A 56 6.39 14.34 0.04
CA ASP A 56 5.17 13.71 0.53
C ASP A 56 5.42 13.10 1.91
N ILE A 57 4.52 13.37 2.88
CA ILE A 57 4.64 12.88 4.26
C ILE A 57 3.33 12.22 4.66
N ASP A 58 3.23 10.93 4.39
CA ASP A 58 2.08 10.13 4.81
C ASP A 58 2.17 9.77 6.30
N ILE A 59 1.05 9.86 7.02
CA ILE A 59 1.03 9.57 8.46
C ILE A 59 0.00 8.51 8.81
N ASP A 60 0.48 7.51 9.55
CA ASP A 60 -0.34 6.43 10.08
C ASP A 60 -0.89 6.80 11.47
N PHE A 61 -2.20 6.67 11.62
CA PHE A 61 -2.91 6.78 12.89
C PHE A 61 -3.61 5.46 13.23
N ASP A 62 -3.93 5.23 14.51
CA ASP A 62 -4.89 4.19 14.84
C ASP A 62 -6.25 4.49 14.19
N ASP A 63 -6.90 3.43 13.70
CA ASP A 63 -8.10 3.53 12.85
C ASP A 63 -9.25 4.26 13.57
N GLU A 64 -9.35 4.10 14.89
CA GLU A 64 -10.38 4.74 15.73
C GLU A 64 -10.08 6.23 16.00
N GLY A 65 -8.80 6.57 16.14
CA GLY A 65 -8.33 7.91 16.48
C GLY A 65 -8.18 8.84 15.29
N ARG A 66 -8.07 8.30 14.07
CA ARG A 66 -7.91 9.07 12.82
C ARG A 66 -8.95 10.18 12.65
N GLY A 67 -10.22 9.90 12.94
CA GLY A 67 -11.30 10.89 12.85
C GLY A 67 -11.06 12.12 13.73
N LYS A 68 -10.59 11.92 14.96
CA LYS A 68 -10.29 13.03 15.88
C LYS A 68 -9.17 13.93 15.38
N VAL A 69 -8.17 13.35 14.71
CA VAL A 69 -7.08 14.12 14.09
C VAL A 69 -7.61 14.92 12.91
N MET A 70 -8.54 14.35 12.13
CA MET A 70 -9.21 15.06 11.05
C MET A 70 -10.02 16.25 11.58
N ASP A 71 -10.82 16.04 12.61
CA ASP A 71 -11.60 17.10 13.27
C ASP A 71 -10.69 18.23 13.76
N TYR A 72 -9.55 17.89 14.38
CA TYR A 72 -8.56 18.89 14.78
C TYR A 72 -8.03 19.72 13.61
N VAL A 73 -7.73 19.09 12.49
CA VAL A 73 -7.23 19.78 11.28
C VAL A 73 -8.31 20.70 10.71
N ILE A 74 -9.57 20.24 10.66
CA ILE A 74 -10.72 21.03 10.22
C ILE A 74 -10.92 22.25 11.12
N ASP A 75 -10.93 22.05 12.43
CA ASP A 75 -11.13 23.13 13.41
C ASP A 75 -9.99 24.16 13.36
N LYS A 76 -8.76 23.70 13.10
CA LYS A 76 -7.57 24.55 13.08
C LYS A 76 -7.46 25.40 11.82
N TYR A 77 -7.69 24.81 10.65
CA TYR A 77 -7.51 25.49 9.36
C TYR A 77 -8.82 26.06 8.80
N GLY A 78 -9.97 25.65 9.33
CA GLY A 78 -11.30 26.05 8.85
C GLY A 78 -11.89 25.04 7.88
N ALA A 79 -13.19 24.76 8.06
CA ALA A 79 -13.92 23.77 7.25
C ALA A 79 -14.01 24.13 5.76
N ASN A 80 -13.86 25.40 5.39
CA ASN A 80 -13.81 25.84 4.00
C ASN A 80 -12.40 25.77 3.37
N GLN A 81 -11.36 25.48 4.16
CA GLN A 81 -9.97 25.33 3.71
C GLN A 81 -9.51 23.87 3.64
N VAL A 82 -10.34 22.94 4.16
CA VAL A 82 -10.05 21.52 4.22
C VAL A 82 -11.08 20.76 3.38
N ALA A 83 -10.62 19.92 2.46
CA ALA A 83 -11.49 19.09 1.64
C ALA A 83 -10.94 17.69 1.43
N GLN A 84 -11.84 16.75 1.16
CA GLN A 84 -11.47 15.40 0.76
C GLN A 84 -11.29 15.32 -0.75
N ILE A 85 -10.54 14.31 -1.22
CA ILE A 85 -10.31 14.12 -2.64
C ILE A 85 -11.41 13.22 -3.23
N ILE A 86 -11.97 13.59 -4.39
CA ILE A 86 -12.92 12.71 -5.10
C ILE A 86 -12.19 11.52 -5.72
N THR A 87 -12.85 10.37 -5.70
CA THR A 87 -12.46 9.21 -6.48
C THR A 87 -13.50 8.95 -7.55
N TYR A 88 -13.04 8.79 -8.79
CA TYR A 88 -13.90 8.41 -9.90
C TYR A 88 -13.85 6.89 -10.09
N GLY A 89 -14.96 6.22 -9.77
CA GLY A 89 -15.10 4.78 -10.01
C GLY A 89 -15.36 4.51 -11.48
N THR A 90 -14.45 3.81 -12.15
CA THR A 90 -14.60 3.38 -13.54
C THR A 90 -15.21 1.98 -13.63
N MET A 91 -15.94 1.70 -14.69
CA MET A 91 -16.43 0.35 -14.97
C MET A 91 -15.26 -0.60 -15.29
N ALA A 92 -15.05 -1.61 -14.44
CA ALA A 92 -14.08 -2.68 -14.69
C ALA A 92 -14.68 -3.77 -15.59
N ALA A 93 -13.87 -4.52 -16.35
CA ALA A 93 -14.33 -5.57 -17.29
C ALA A 93 -15.47 -6.45 -16.75
N LYS A 94 -15.31 -7.03 -15.55
CA LYS A 94 -16.33 -7.91 -14.94
C LYS A 94 -17.64 -7.18 -14.62
N SER A 95 -17.55 -5.94 -14.13
CA SER A 95 -18.75 -5.12 -13.87
C SER A 95 -19.41 -4.67 -15.16
N SER A 96 -18.63 -4.35 -16.20
CA SER A 96 -19.16 -4.01 -17.52
C SER A 96 -19.99 -5.16 -18.08
N ILE A 97 -19.47 -6.40 -18.06
CA ILE A 97 -20.23 -7.59 -18.51
C ILE A 97 -21.56 -7.71 -17.76
N ARG A 98 -21.53 -7.63 -16.43
CA ARG A 98 -22.74 -7.82 -15.61
C ARG A 98 -23.76 -6.71 -15.82
N ASP A 99 -23.32 -5.45 -15.97
CA ASP A 99 -24.23 -4.33 -16.18
C ASP A 99 -24.80 -4.35 -17.59
N THR A 100 -24.01 -4.69 -18.62
CA THR A 100 -24.51 -4.89 -20.00
C THR A 100 -25.48 -6.07 -20.08
N ALA A 101 -25.16 -7.19 -19.43
CA ALA A 101 -26.02 -8.37 -19.39
C ALA A 101 -27.41 -8.06 -18.81
N ARG A 102 -27.48 -7.20 -17.78
CA ARG A 102 -28.77 -6.76 -17.20
C ARG A 102 -29.59 -5.93 -18.17
N VAL A 103 -28.97 -5.15 -19.05
CA VAL A 103 -29.67 -4.33 -20.05
C VAL A 103 -30.18 -5.19 -21.20
N LEU A 104 -29.42 -6.21 -21.58
CA LEU A 104 -29.75 -7.14 -22.65
C LEU A 104 -30.60 -8.34 -22.19
N ASP A 105 -31.00 -8.37 -20.92
CA ASP A 105 -31.74 -9.48 -20.29
C ASP A 105 -31.06 -10.86 -20.44
N LEU A 106 -29.73 -10.90 -20.48
CA LEU A 106 -28.96 -12.14 -20.45
C LEU A 106 -29.13 -12.80 -19.06
N PRO A 107 -29.43 -14.12 -18.98
CA PRO A 107 -29.61 -14.79 -17.70
C PRO A 107 -28.42 -14.61 -16.75
N LEU A 108 -28.71 -14.42 -15.46
CA LEU A 108 -27.70 -14.14 -14.43
C LEU A 108 -26.58 -15.19 -14.38
N ASN A 109 -26.91 -16.46 -14.62
CA ASN A 109 -25.96 -17.56 -14.62
C ASN A 109 -24.94 -17.42 -15.76
N ASP A 110 -25.39 -17.00 -16.94
CA ASP A 110 -24.55 -16.81 -18.11
C ASP A 110 -23.69 -15.55 -17.95
N ALA A 111 -24.29 -14.47 -17.44
CA ALA A 111 -23.57 -13.24 -17.10
C ALA A 111 -22.44 -13.48 -16.08
N ASP A 112 -22.69 -14.27 -15.04
CA ASP A 112 -21.67 -14.60 -14.03
C ASP A 112 -20.59 -15.54 -14.58
N ARG A 113 -20.96 -16.50 -15.43
CA ARG A 113 -20.03 -17.36 -16.16
C ARG A 113 -19.09 -16.53 -17.03
N LEU A 114 -19.63 -15.63 -17.86
CA LEU A 114 -18.85 -14.72 -18.71
C LEU A 114 -17.90 -13.85 -17.88
N ALA A 115 -18.39 -13.26 -16.79
CA ALA A 115 -17.56 -12.42 -15.91
C ALA A 115 -16.42 -13.21 -15.23
N LYS A 116 -16.61 -14.51 -14.95
CA LYS A 116 -15.57 -15.38 -14.37
C LYS A 116 -14.49 -15.81 -15.35
N LEU A 117 -14.76 -15.76 -16.65
CA LEU A 117 -13.75 -16.03 -17.68
C LEU A 117 -12.68 -14.94 -17.71
N ILE A 118 -12.99 -13.71 -17.30
CA ILE A 118 -12.02 -12.63 -17.23
C ILE A 118 -11.00 -12.91 -16.10
N PRO A 119 -9.69 -13.03 -16.42
CA PRO A 119 -8.65 -13.16 -15.40
C PRO A 119 -8.68 -11.98 -14.43
N ASN A 120 -8.26 -12.20 -13.18
CA ASN A 120 -8.33 -11.15 -12.16
C ASN A 120 -7.46 -9.95 -12.56
N MET A 121 -8.00 -8.74 -12.40
CA MET A 121 -7.37 -7.47 -12.78
C MET A 121 -7.03 -7.31 -14.28
N ALA A 122 -7.48 -8.21 -15.15
CA ALA A 122 -7.33 -8.04 -16.58
C ALA A 122 -8.32 -7.01 -17.13
N LYS A 123 -7.86 -6.17 -18.06
CA LYS A 123 -8.67 -5.24 -18.85
C LYS A 123 -8.94 -5.82 -20.23
N PHE A 124 -10.04 -5.46 -20.86
CA PHE A 124 -10.36 -5.96 -22.21
C PHE A 124 -9.32 -5.59 -23.25
N GLY A 125 -8.75 -4.38 -23.19
CA GLY A 125 -7.67 -3.96 -24.10
C GLY A 125 -6.36 -4.75 -23.96
N LYS A 126 -6.19 -5.55 -22.90
CA LYS A 126 -5.04 -6.47 -22.74
C LYS A 126 -5.32 -7.89 -23.27
N ILE A 127 -6.57 -8.15 -23.66
CA ILE A 127 -7.04 -9.47 -24.13
C ILE A 127 -7.39 -9.36 -25.62
N PHE A 128 -8.28 -8.44 -25.96
CA PHE A 128 -8.78 -8.24 -27.31
C PHE A 128 -7.82 -7.38 -28.14
N GLY A 129 -7.50 -7.83 -29.36
CA GLY A 129 -6.58 -7.13 -30.26
C GLY A 129 -5.10 -7.32 -29.94
N VAL A 130 -4.76 -8.27 -29.05
CA VAL A 130 -3.38 -8.62 -28.70
C VAL A 130 -2.99 -9.92 -29.41
N PRO A 131 -1.80 -10.00 -30.04
CA PRO A 131 -1.32 -11.23 -30.66
C PRO A 131 -1.21 -12.39 -29.65
N GLU A 132 -1.52 -13.62 -30.10
CA GLU A 132 -1.50 -14.82 -29.25
C GLU A 132 -0.13 -15.05 -28.58
N SER A 133 0.97 -14.71 -29.27
CA SER A 133 2.34 -14.80 -28.74
C SER A 133 2.56 -13.92 -27.50
N ASP A 134 1.87 -12.80 -27.41
CA ASP A 134 1.98 -11.86 -26.28
C ASP A 134 1.00 -12.19 -25.17
N LEU A 135 -0.15 -12.79 -25.49
CA LEU A 135 -1.07 -13.34 -24.50
C LEU A 135 -0.41 -14.47 -23.71
N LYS A 136 0.28 -15.40 -24.39
CA LYS A 136 1.01 -16.52 -23.76
C LYS A 136 2.13 -16.09 -22.80
N LYS A 137 2.68 -14.88 -22.96
CA LYS A 137 3.68 -14.32 -22.04
C LYS A 137 3.04 -13.66 -20.82
N LYS A 138 1.82 -13.15 -20.97
CA LYS A 138 1.14 -12.33 -19.95
C LYS A 138 0.24 -13.13 -19.02
N PHE A 139 -0.31 -14.23 -19.50
CA PHE A 139 -1.26 -15.06 -18.77
C PHE A 139 -0.70 -16.46 -18.52
N ARG A 140 -1.04 -17.04 -17.37
CA ARG A 140 -0.69 -18.43 -17.06
C ARG A 140 -1.51 -19.39 -17.91
N ALA A 141 -1.06 -20.65 -18.01
CA ALA A 141 -1.73 -21.65 -18.83
C ALA A 141 -3.22 -21.83 -18.49
N ASP A 142 -3.56 -21.81 -17.20
CA ASP A 142 -4.95 -21.92 -16.69
C ASP A 142 -5.81 -20.67 -16.96
N GLU A 143 -5.17 -19.51 -17.18
CA GLU A 143 -5.83 -18.27 -17.56
C GLU A 143 -6.00 -18.16 -19.08
N MET A 144 -5.07 -18.74 -19.85
CA MET A 144 -5.10 -18.76 -21.32
C MET A 144 -6.32 -19.50 -21.86
N ASP A 145 -6.73 -20.62 -21.24
CA ASP A 145 -7.93 -21.34 -21.67
C ASP A 145 -9.19 -20.47 -21.55
N LYS A 146 -9.29 -19.66 -20.49
CA LYS A 146 -10.41 -18.73 -20.28
C LYS A 146 -10.38 -17.56 -21.27
N VAL A 147 -9.18 -17.07 -21.57
CA VAL A 147 -8.97 -16.02 -22.59
C VAL A 147 -9.39 -16.51 -23.97
N ASN A 148 -9.01 -17.73 -24.35
CA ASN A 148 -9.42 -18.32 -25.63
C ASN A 148 -10.94 -18.48 -25.72
N GLN A 149 -11.60 -18.92 -24.64
CA GLN A 149 -13.06 -18.98 -24.60
C GLN A 149 -13.71 -17.60 -24.80
N LEU A 150 -13.17 -16.54 -24.17
CA LEU A 150 -13.67 -15.17 -24.36
C LEU A 150 -13.52 -14.67 -25.79
N LEU A 151 -12.39 -14.97 -26.44
CA LEU A 151 -12.16 -14.60 -27.84
C LEU A 151 -13.18 -15.29 -28.75
N ASN A 152 -13.39 -16.59 -28.57
CA ASN A 152 -14.37 -17.36 -29.34
C ASN A 152 -15.80 -16.85 -29.15
N ILE A 153 -16.20 -16.53 -27.91
CA ILE A 153 -17.53 -15.97 -27.63
C ILE A 153 -17.69 -14.61 -28.29
N ALA A 154 -16.67 -13.75 -28.29
CA ALA A 154 -16.76 -12.42 -28.90
C ALA A 154 -16.93 -12.44 -30.42
N GLU A 155 -16.54 -13.53 -31.10
CA GLU A 155 -16.71 -13.73 -32.55
C GLU A 155 -18.09 -14.30 -32.92
N GLY A 156 -18.90 -14.71 -31.93
CA GLY A 156 -20.25 -15.21 -32.16
C GLY A 156 -21.26 -14.12 -32.54
N GLU A 157 -22.48 -14.55 -32.85
CA GLU A 157 -23.63 -13.67 -33.14
C GLU A 157 -24.74 -13.82 -32.08
N ASP A 158 -24.47 -14.50 -30.97
CA ASP A 158 -25.42 -14.72 -29.89
C ASP A 158 -25.44 -13.56 -28.88
N LEU A 159 -26.40 -13.62 -27.95
CA LEU A 159 -26.58 -12.59 -26.92
C LEU A 159 -25.34 -12.45 -26.01
N GLU A 160 -24.55 -13.53 -25.86
CA GLU A 160 -23.29 -13.49 -25.10
C GLU A 160 -22.22 -12.69 -25.83
N ALA A 161 -22.07 -12.91 -27.14
CA ALA A 161 -21.17 -12.15 -28.01
C ALA A 161 -21.53 -10.66 -28.02
N GLU A 162 -22.82 -10.33 -28.17
CA GLU A 162 -23.31 -8.95 -28.12
C GLU A 162 -23.02 -8.30 -26.75
N THR A 163 -23.34 -9.02 -25.66
CA THR A 163 -23.05 -8.56 -24.29
C THR A 163 -21.57 -8.25 -24.11
N LEU A 164 -20.70 -9.16 -24.54
CA LEU A 164 -19.26 -9.03 -24.38
C LEU A 164 -18.71 -7.86 -25.21
N ASN A 165 -19.16 -7.70 -26.45
CA ASN A 165 -18.72 -6.63 -27.32
C ASN A 165 -19.18 -5.24 -26.86
N LEU A 166 -20.41 -5.11 -26.35
CA LEU A 166 -20.87 -3.87 -25.73
C LEU A 166 -20.16 -3.58 -24.39
N ALA A 167 -19.93 -4.60 -23.57
CA ALA A 167 -19.17 -4.45 -22.31
C ALA A 167 -17.74 -3.94 -22.55
N ARG A 168 -17.11 -4.32 -23.67
CA ARG A 168 -15.80 -3.81 -24.09
C ARG A 168 -15.80 -2.31 -24.37
N VAL A 169 -16.87 -1.79 -24.96
CA VAL A 169 -17.03 -0.35 -25.22
C VAL A 169 -17.26 0.42 -23.92
N LEU A 170 -17.99 -0.17 -22.97
CA LEU A 170 -18.32 0.48 -21.70
C LEU A 170 -17.18 0.43 -20.65
N GLU A 171 -16.23 -0.50 -20.76
CA GLU A 171 -15.08 -0.55 -19.85
C GLU A 171 -14.33 0.80 -19.82
N GLY A 172 -13.98 1.24 -18.61
CA GLY A 172 -13.28 2.51 -18.38
C GLY A 172 -14.20 3.73 -18.29
N SER A 173 -15.49 3.57 -18.61
CA SER A 173 -16.48 4.65 -18.44
C SER A 173 -16.67 4.98 -16.95
N LEU A 174 -16.91 6.27 -16.66
CA LEU A 174 -17.19 6.75 -15.31
C LEU A 174 -18.55 6.23 -14.84
N ARG A 175 -18.57 5.58 -13.67
CA ARG A 175 -19.77 4.96 -13.10
C ARG A 175 -20.32 5.78 -11.94
N ASN A 176 -19.44 6.16 -11.02
CA ASN A 176 -19.83 6.84 -9.79
C ASN A 176 -18.68 7.67 -9.25
N THR A 177 -19.02 8.56 -8.32
CA THR A 177 -18.08 9.30 -7.50
C THR A 177 -18.03 8.68 -6.12
N GLY A 178 -16.85 8.72 -5.50
CA GLY A 178 -16.60 8.33 -4.12
C GLY A 178 -15.64 9.31 -3.47
N ILE A 179 -15.26 9.03 -2.23
CA ILE A 179 -14.32 9.83 -1.44
C ILE A 179 -13.05 9.02 -1.24
N HIS A 180 -11.89 9.65 -1.43
CA HIS A 180 -10.60 9.03 -1.17
C HIS A 180 -10.49 8.67 0.32
N ALA A 181 -10.05 7.44 0.62
CA ALA A 181 -10.08 6.93 1.98
C ALA A 181 -9.19 7.73 2.96
N CYS A 182 -8.07 8.26 2.48
CA CYS A 182 -7.01 8.84 3.33
C CYS A 182 -6.69 10.30 3.01
N GLY A 183 -7.00 10.76 1.80
CA GLY A 183 -6.39 11.95 1.22
C GLY A 183 -7.21 13.20 1.48
N VAL A 184 -6.54 14.21 2.04
CA VAL A 184 -7.13 15.50 2.40
C VAL A 184 -6.27 16.63 1.88
N ILE A 185 -6.96 17.66 1.39
CA ILE A 185 -6.37 18.88 0.85
C ILE A 185 -6.52 19.98 1.87
N ILE A 186 -5.44 20.72 2.08
CA ILE A 186 -5.40 21.89 2.95
C ILE A 186 -4.94 23.08 2.10
N THR A 187 -5.80 24.08 1.96
CA THR A 187 -5.50 25.31 1.20
C THR A 187 -5.22 26.50 2.13
N PRO A 188 -4.45 27.51 1.69
CA PRO A 188 -4.16 28.69 2.50
C PRO A 188 -5.35 29.65 2.68
N ASP A 189 -6.36 29.54 1.81
CA ASP A 189 -7.61 30.29 1.84
C ASP A 189 -8.76 29.36 1.40
N ASP A 190 -9.98 29.87 1.27
CA ASP A 190 -11.16 29.10 0.84
C ASP A 190 -10.87 28.25 -0.40
N ILE A 191 -11.15 26.95 -0.30
CA ILE A 191 -10.81 25.97 -1.32
C ILE A 191 -11.47 26.28 -2.67
N THR A 192 -12.63 26.94 -2.66
CA THR A 192 -13.37 27.31 -3.87
C THR A 192 -12.62 28.32 -4.75
N ASN A 193 -11.63 29.03 -4.19
CA ASN A 193 -10.74 29.91 -4.94
C ASN A 193 -9.67 29.15 -5.75
N PHE A 194 -9.39 27.89 -5.40
CA PHE A 194 -8.31 27.09 -5.99
C PHE A 194 -8.83 25.95 -6.85
N VAL A 195 -9.87 25.24 -6.41
CA VAL A 195 -10.41 24.07 -7.12
C VAL A 195 -11.94 24.02 -7.07
N PRO A 196 -12.58 23.49 -8.13
CA PRO A 196 -14.00 23.19 -8.09
C PRO A 196 -14.27 22.13 -7.02
N VAL A 197 -15.33 22.33 -6.23
CA VAL A 197 -15.75 21.42 -5.17
C VAL A 197 -17.16 20.89 -5.40
N ALA A 198 -17.46 19.77 -4.75
CA ALA A 198 -18.77 19.15 -4.67
C ALA A 198 -19.07 18.81 -3.20
N THR A 199 -20.33 18.58 -2.89
CA THR A 199 -20.74 18.00 -1.61
C THR A 199 -20.87 16.48 -1.76
N ALA A 200 -20.55 15.74 -0.71
CA ALA A 200 -20.80 14.31 -0.65
C ALA A 200 -21.93 13.99 0.32
N LYS A 201 -22.65 12.89 0.08
CA LYS A 201 -23.77 12.47 0.95
C LYS A 201 -23.30 11.99 2.33
N ASP A 202 -22.09 11.46 2.40
CA ASP A 202 -21.54 10.77 3.56
C ASP A 202 -20.46 11.60 4.28
N SER A 203 -20.36 12.90 3.97
CA SER A 203 -19.35 13.80 4.55
C SER A 203 -19.87 15.23 4.60
N ASP A 204 -19.65 15.90 5.73
CA ASP A 204 -19.94 17.32 5.90
C ASP A 204 -18.86 18.22 5.27
N LEU A 205 -17.75 17.63 4.82
CA LEU A 205 -16.67 18.35 4.15
C LEU A 205 -16.93 18.50 2.66
N TYR A 206 -16.33 19.54 2.08
CA TYR A 206 -16.21 19.62 0.63
C TYR A 206 -15.35 18.48 0.10
N VAL A 207 -15.68 18.06 -1.12
CA VAL A 207 -14.89 17.12 -1.89
C VAL A 207 -14.41 17.83 -3.15
N THR A 208 -13.11 17.75 -3.46
CA THR A 208 -12.56 18.31 -4.71
C THR A 208 -13.22 17.63 -5.91
N GLN A 209 -13.47 18.33 -7.02
CA GLN A 209 -13.85 17.66 -8.29
C GLN A 209 -12.63 17.18 -9.08
N PHE A 210 -11.43 17.52 -8.62
CA PHE A 210 -10.19 16.99 -9.17
C PHE A 210 -9.81 15.71 -8.45
N ASP A 211 -9.48 14.68 -9.23
CA ASP A 211 -8.90 13.45 -8.70
C ASP A 211 -7.47 13.67 -8.19
N ASN A 212 -6.91 12.63 -7.58
CA ASN A 212 -5.58 12.66 -6.98
C ASN A 212 -4.49 13.16 -7.96
N SER A 213 -4.55 12.75 -9.22
CA SER A 213 -3.52 13.11 -10.20
C SER A 213 -3.55 14.60 -10.55
N VAL A 214 -4.75 15.14 -10.71
CA VAL A 214 -4.94 16.55 -11.06
C VAL A 214 -4.60 17.44 -9.87
N VAL A 215 -5.01 17.06 -8.66
CA VAL A 215 -4.71 17.77 -7.41
C VAL A 215 -3.19 17.91 -7.18
N GLU A 216 -2.44 16.81 -7.32
CA GLU A 216 -0.98 16.83 -7.17
C GLU A 216 -0.33 17.73 -8.24
N SER A 217 -0.79 17.64 -9.50
CA SER A 217 -0.26 18.47 -10.59
C SER A 217 -0.59 19.97 -10.44
N ALA A 218 -1.68 20.29 -9.74
CA ALA A 218 -2.09 21.66 -9.44
C ALA A 218 -1.29 22.29 -8.29
N GLY A 219 -0.41 21.53 -7.63
CA GLY A 219 0.43 22.02 -6.53
C GLY A 219 -0.33 22.22 -5.22
N LEU A 220 -1.47 21.53 -5.05
CA LEU A 220 -2.20 21.55 -3.79
C LEU A 220 -1.49 20.70 -2.74
N LEU A 221 -1.48 21.18 -1.49
CA LEU A 221 -0.97 20.40 -0.37
C LEU A 221 -1.94 19.25 -0.07
N LYS A 222 -1.52 18.05 -0.46
CA LYS A 222 -2.16 16.79 -0.10
C LYS A 222 -1.51 16.21 1.15
N MET A 223 -2.34 15.70 2.05
CA MET A 223 -1.92 14.96 3.23
C MET A 223 -2.76 13.69 3.35
N ASP A 224 -2.09 12.54 3.45
CA ASP A 224 -2.78 11.28 3.68
C ASP A 224 -2.82 10.95 5.18
N PHE A 225 -4.04 10.90 5.72
CA PHE A 225 -4.36 10.42 7.07
C PHE A 225 -4.79 8.97 6.96
N LEU A 226 -3.87 8.04 7.18
CA LEU A 226 -4.14 6.61 7.07
C LEU A 226 -4.57 6.01 8.39
N GLY A 227 -5.61 5.18 8.36
CA GLY A 227 -6.02 4.34 9.49
C GLY A 227 -5.31 2.99 9.41
N LEU A 228 -4.47 2.67 10.41
CA LEU A 228 -3.75 1.41 10.48
C LEU A 228 -4.26 0.55 11.64
N LYS A 229 -4.94 -0.53 11.31
CA LYS A 229 -5.51 -1.48 12.30
C LYS A 229 -4.46 -2.04 13.26
N THR A 230 -3.22 -2.22 12.81
CA THR A 230 -2.11 -2.67 13.65
C THR A 230 -1.87 -1.72 14.83
N LEU A 231 -1.97 -0.41 14.63
CA LEU A 231 -1.79 0.56 15.72
C LEU A 231 -2.92 0.44 16.75
N THR A 232 -4.16 0.26 16.29
CA THR A 232 -5.31 -0.01 17.18
C THR A 232 -5.08 -1.28 18.01
N LEU A 233 -4.65 -2.37 17.36
CA LEU A 233 -4.38 -3.65 18.03
C LEU A 233 -3.28 -3.54 19.09
N ILE A 234 -2.17 -2.85 18.78
CA ILE A 234 -1.09 -2.61 19.75
C ILE A 234 -1.61 -1.79 20.93
N LYS A 235 -2.32 -0.70 20.65
CA LYS A 235 -2.90 0.20 21.67
C LYS A 235 -3.84 -0.55 22.62
N ASP A 236 -4.73 -1.36 22.09
CA ASP A 236 -5.67 -2.13 22.91
C ASP A 236 -4.98 -3.26 23.67
N THR A 237 -3.97 -3.90 23.08
CA THR A 237 -3.14 -4.90 23.78
C THR A 237 -2.46 -4.28 25.00
N VAL A 238 -1.86 -3.09 24.86
CA VAL A 238 -1.24 -2.35 25.98
C VAL A 238 -2.28 -2.03 27.06
N LYS A 239 -3.48 -1.56 26.69
CA LYS A 239 -4.57 -1.30 27.66
C LYS A 239 -4.99 -2.56 28.42
N ILE A 240 -5.15 -3.68 27.72
CA ILE A 240 -5.57 -4.96 28.29
C ILE A 240 -4.51 -5.49 29.27
N VAL A 241 -3.23 -5.45 28.88
CA VAL A 241 -2.12 -5.87 29.76
C VAL A 241 -2.09 -5.02 31.02
N LYS A 242 -2.23 -3.70 30.90
CA LYS A 242 -2.32 -2.80 32.06
C LYS A 242 -3.50 -3.15 32.97
N ALA A 243 -4.68 -3.39 32.40
CA ALA A 243 -5.88 -3.72 33.16
C ALA A 243 -5.78 -5.08 33.87
N ARG A 244 -5.14 -6.08 33.26
CA ARG A 244 -5.06 -7.44 33.80
C ARG A 244 -3.87 -7.68 34.72
N GLN A 245 -2.73 -7.04 34.45
CA GLN A 245 -1.46 -7.31 35.11
C GLN A 245 -0.92 -6.08 35.87
N GLY A 246 -1.52 -4.90 35.71
CA GLY A 246 -1.02 -3.66 36.31
C GLY A 246 0.26 -3.11 35.66
N ILE A 247 0.76 -3.76 34.61
CA ILE A 247 2.00 -3.40 33.92
C ILE A 247 1.70 -2.38 32.82
N GLN A 248 2.34 -1.20 32.89
CA GLN A 248 2.30 -0.24 31.80
C GLN A 248 3.39 -0.59 30.78
N LEU A 249 2.97 -0.98 29.58
CA LEU A 249 3.87 -1.17 28.45
C LEU A 249 4.02 0.14 27.68
N VAL A 250 5.23 0.42 27.19
CA VAL A 250 5.56 1.54 26.31
C VAL A 250 6.23 0.95 25.06
N PRO A 251 5.52 0.81 23.93
CA PRO A 251 6.05 0.14 22.74
C PRO A 251 7.36 0.71 22.20
N ASP A 252 7.55 2.02 22.31
CA ASP A 252 8.76 2.71 21.83
C ASP A 252 10.02 2.35 22.63
N ASP A 253 9.84 1.80 23.84
CA ASP A 253 10.94 1.41 24.74
C ASP A 253 11.32 -0.08 24.60
N PHE A 254 10.64 -0.83 23.72
CA PHE A 254 10.88 -2.26 23.60
C PHE A 254 12.26 -2.56 22.98
N PRO A 255 13.03 -3.49 23.59
CA PRO A 255 14.31 -3.91 23.03
C PRO A 255 14.09 -4.64 21.69
N LEU A 256 15.00 -4.43 20.74
CA LEU A 256 14.97 -5.05 19.41
C LEU A 256 15.76 -6.37 19.36
N ASP A 257 16.36 -6.79 20.46
CA ASP A 257 17.19 -7.99 20.61
C ASP A 257 16.52 -9.06 21.51
N ASP A 258 15.20 -8.99 21.71
CA ASP A 258 14.45 -9.99 22.49
C ASP A 258 14.46 -11.38 21.82
N GLU A 259 15.21 -12.31 22.39
CA GLU A 259 15.38 -13.67 21.85
C GLU A 259 14.05 -14.40 21.66
N LYS A 260 13.11 -14.29 22.61
CA LYS A 260 11.81 -14.97 22.55
C LYS A 260 10.94 -14.49 21.40
N THR A 261 11.05 -13.21 21.06
CA THR A 261 10.41 -12.64 19.88
C THR A 261 10.98 -13.29 18.62
N TYR A 262 12.31 -13.38 18.49
CA TYR A 262 12.93 -14.05 17.34
C TYR A 262 12.59 -15.54 17.25
N GLU A 263 12.54 -16.26 18.37
CA GLU A 263 12.13 -17.67 18.37
C GLU A 263 10.73 -17.89 17.76
N LEU A 264 9.80 -16.95 17.96
CA LEU A 264 8.48 -16.99 17.34
C LEU A 264 8.58 -16.89 15.81
N PHE A 265 9.38 -15.96 15.30
CA PHE A 265 9.64 -15.84 13.86
C PHE A 265 10.37 -17.07 13.30
N GLN A 266 11.34 -17.61 14.03
CA GLN A 266 12.09 -18.82 13.64
C GLN A 266 11.20 -20.07 13.55
N ARG A 267 10.17 -20.16 14.41
CA ARG A 267 9.13 -21.21 14.32
C ARG A 267 8.09 -20.92 13.24
N GLY A 268 8.08 -19.72 12.65
CA GLY A 268 7.08 -19.24 11.70
C GLY A 268 5.67 -19.12 12.31
N ASP A 269 5.58 -18.92 13.62
CA ASP A 269 4.32 -18.77 14.36
C ASP A 269 3.77 -17.34 14.25
N THR A 270 3.80 -16.75 13.06
CA THR A 270 3.57 -15.32 12.82
C THR A 270 2.12 -14.95 12.43
N VAL A 271 1.16 -15.82 12.72
CA VAL A 271 -0.26 -15.53 12.51
C VAL A 271 -0.66 -14.34 13.39
N GLY A 272 -1.28 -13.31 12.79
CA GLY A 272 -1.61 -12.06 13.47
C GLY A 272 -0.44 -11.09 13.67
N ILE A 273 0.77 -11.39 13.18
CA ILE A 273 1.90 -10.46 13.18
C ILE A 273 1.90 -9.66 11.87
N PHE A 274 1.87 -8.33 12.02
CA PHE A 274 1.85 -7.39 10.90
C PHE A 274 2.97 -7.67 9.88
N GLN A 275 2.62 -7.68 8.59
CA GLN A 275 3.49 -7.98 7.44
C GLN A 275 4.01 -9.42 7.32
N TYR A 276 4.02 -10.22 8.37
CA TYR A 276 4.64 -11.57 8.37
C TYR A 276 3.64 -12.74 8.37
N GLU A 277 2.36 -12.48 8.16
CA GLU A 277 1.29 -13.48 8.34
C GLU A 277 1.20 -14.54 7.22
N SER A 278 1.58 -14.22 5.99
CA SER A 278 1.31 -15.11 4.84
C SER A 278 2.04 -16.46 4.95
N ILE A 279 1.43 -17.54 4.44
CA ILE A 279 1.99 -18.89 4.52
C ILE A 279 3.38 -18.99 3.86
N GLY A 280 3.58 -18.32 2.72
CA GLY A 280 4.88 -18.29 2.05
C GLY A 280 5.93 -17.54 2.88
N MET A 281 5.56 -16.42 3.50
CA MET A 281 6.44 -15.68 4.40
C MET A 281 6.83 -16.53 5.62
N GLN A 282 5.87 -17.20 6.26
CA GLN A 282 6.13 -18.13 7.37
C GLN A 282 7.15 -19.22 6.99
N LYS A 283 7.06 -19.76 5.78
CA LYS A 283 8.01 -20.77 5.28
C LYS A 283 9.41 -20.17 5.17
N HIS A 284 9.56 -19.00 4.56
CA HIS A 284 10.85 -18.34 4.43
C HIS A 284 11.45 -17.94 5.78
N LEU A 285 10.65 -17.52 6.75
CA LEU A 285 11.12 -17.21 8.10
C LEU A 285 11.65 -18.45 8.84
N LYS A 286 11.00 -19.61 8.68
CA LYS A 286 11.48 -20.90 9.23
C LYS A 286 12.84 -21.29 8.66
N ASP A 287 13.04 -21.04 7.37
CA ASP A 287 14.30 -21.31 6.68
C ASP A 287 15.38 -20.28 7.02
N LEU A 288 15.02 -18.99 7.09
CA LEU A 288 15.90 -17.87 7.42
C LEU A 288 16.41 -17.92 8.87
N LYS A 289 15.54 -18.30 9.80
CA LYS A 289 15.76 -18.23 11.25
C LYS A 289 16.31 -16.86 11.69
N PRO A 290 15.52 -15.78 11.62
CA PRO A 290 15.99 -14.43 11.95
C PRO A 290 16.57 -14.36 13.37
N THR A 291 17.68 -13.63 13.51
CA THR A 291 18.43 -13.47 14.77
C THR A 291 18.68 -12.01 15.12
N VAL A 292 18.53 -11.11 14.15
CA VAL A 292 18.65 -9.66 14.32
C VAL A 292 17.51 -8.96 13.58
N PHE A 293 17.28 -7.68 13.88
CA PHE A 293 16.14 -6.95 13.32
C PHE A 293 16.26 -6.78 11.80
N ASP A 294 17.49 -6.59 11.31
CA ASP A 294 17.78 -6.39 9.88
C ASP A 294 17.39 -7.60 9.02
N ASP A 295 17.41 -8.81 9.58
CA ASP A 295 16.90 -10.01 8.90
C ASP A 295 15.41 -9.88 8.56
N LEU A 296 14.63 -9.28 9.46
CA LEU A 296 13.19 -9.06 9.26
C LEU A 296 12.97 -7.97 8.20
N ILE A 297 13.72 -6.86 8.29
CA ILE A 297 13.69 -5.78 7.29
C ILE A 297 13.99 -6.34 5.89
N ALA A 298 15.09 -7.07 5.75
CA ALA A 298 15.52 -7.66 4.48
C ALA A 298 14.49 -8.66 3.95
N MET A 299 13.94 -9.53 4.80
CA MET A 299 12.92 -10.50 4.39
C MET A 299 11.65 -9.80 3.86
N ASN A 300 11.21 -8.73 4.52
CA ASN A 300 10.04 -7.95 4.06
C ASN A 300 10.31 -7.22 2.73
N ALA A 301 11.55 -6.78 2.49
CA ALA A 301 11.96 -6.18 1.23
C ALA A 301 12.05 -7.23 0.09
N LEU A 302 12.63 -8.39 0.39
CA LEU A 302 12.83 -9.48 -0.57
C LEU A 302 11.55 -10.25 -0.92
N TYR A 303 10.57 -10.33 -0.03
CA TYR A 303 9.32 -11.06 -0.24
C TYR A 303 8.33 -10.29 -1.13
N ARG A 304 8.78 -9.93 -2.34
CA ARG A 304 8.02 -9.24 -3.39
C ARG A 304 8.29 -9.87 -4.75
N PRO A 305 7.34 -9.80 -5.71
CA PRO A 305 7.57 -10.30 -7.06
C PRO A 305 8.82 -9.67 -7.69
N GLY A 306 9.72 -10.51 -8.23
CA GLY A 306 11.06 -10.12 -8.64
C GLY A 306 12.08 -10.53 -7.57
N PRO A 307 12.29 -9.74 -6.50
CA PRO A 307 13.31 -10.03 -5.48
C PRO A 307 13.19 -11.36 -4.75
N MET A 308 12.01 -12.01 -4.76
CA MET A 308 11.80 -13.34 -4.16
C MET A 308 12.79 -14.39 -4.66
N GLU A 309 13.34 -14.25 -5.87
CA GLU A 309 14.34 -15.16 -6.42
C GLU A 309 15.67 -15.15 -5.64
N TYR A 310 15.98 -14.06 -4.93
CA TYR A 310 17.20 -13.92 -4.13
C TYR A 310 17.07 -14.50 -2.71
N ILE A 311 15.85 -14.78 -2.24
CA ILE A 311 15.62 -15.33 -0.88
C ILE A 311 16.42 -16.61 -0.61
N PRO A 312 16.47 -17.61 -1.51
CA PRO A 312 17.27 -18.81 -1.28
C PRO A 312 18.76 -18.53 -1.07
N SER A 313 19.35 -17.63 -1.87
CA SER A 313 20.75 -17.23 -1.73
C SER A 313 20.98 -16.42 -0.44
N PHE A 314 20.09 -15.48 -0.12
CA PHE A 314 20.12 -14.74 1.14
C PHE A 314 20.18 -15.67 2.36
N ILE A 315 19.30 -16.68 2.39
CA ILE A 315 19.26 -17.70 3.45
C ILE A 315 20.52 -18.57 3.44
N ALA A 316 21.01 -18.99 2.27
CA ALA A 316 22.20 -19.83 2.15
C ALA A 316 23.45 -19.10 2.67
N ARG A 317 23.63 -17.83 2.30
CA ARG A 317 24.73 -16.98 2.74
C ARG A 317 24.69 -16.72 4.24
N LYS A 318 23.51 -16.39 4.78
CA LYS A 318 23.32 -16.24 6.22
C LYS A 318 23.78 -17.47 7.01
N HIS A 319 23.43 -18.67 6.53
CA HIS A 319 23.81 -19.93 7.18
C HIS A 319 25.21 -20.43 6.82
N GLY A 320 26.01 -19.64 6.09
CA GLY A 320 27.36 -20.01 5.67
C GLY A 320 27.41 -21.21 4.71
N LYS A 321 26.32 -21.47 3.98
CA LYS A 321 26.22 -22.53 2.96
C LYS A 321 26.61 -22.05 1.56
N GLU A 322 26.67 -20.74 1.39
CA GLU A 322 27.10 -20.04 0.18
C GLU A 322 28.06 -18.94 0.62
N ASP A 323 29.17 -18.77 -0.11
CA ASP A 323 30.15 -17.72 0.18
C ASP A 323 29.57 -16.34 -0.16
N ILE A 324 29.86 -15.36 0.68
CA ILE A 324 29.51 -13.96 0.41
C ILE A 324 30.59 -13.38 -0.50
N THR A 325 30.22 -13.11 -1.75
CA THR A 325 31.10 -12.48 -2.74
C THR A 325 30.63 -11.07 -3.07
N TYR A 326 31.57 -10.14 -3.17
CA TYR A 326 31.33 -8.77 -3.59
C TYR A 326 32.00 -8.54 -4.95
N ASP A 327 31.31 -7.86 -5.88
CA ASP A 327 31.90 -7.54 -7.19
C ASP A 327 33.09 -6.59 -7.06
N LEU A 328 33.02 -5.67 -6.09
CA LEU A 328 34.08 -4.75 -5.73
C LEU A 328 34.24 -4.72 -4.19
N PRO A 329 35.46 -4.63 -3.64
CA PRO A 329 35.69 -4.59 -2.19
C PRO A 329 34.93 -3.46 -1.46
N VAL A 330 34.73 -2.32 -2.12
CA VAL A 330 33.99 -1.17 -1.55
C VAL A 330 32.51 -1.48 -1.27
N MET A 331 31.95 -2.49 -1.95
CA MET A 331 30.54 -2.87 -1.73
C MET A 331 30.32 -3.59 -0.40
N GLU A 332 31.37 -4.10 0.24
CA GLU A 332 31.25 -4.76 1.55
C GLU A 332 30.64 -3.84 2.59
N GLU A 333 31.02 -2.56 2.60
CA GLU A 333 30.52 -1.57 3.57
C GLU A 333 28.99 -1.46 3.55
N ASN A 334 28.38 -1.42 2.36
CA ASN A 334 26.93 -1.20 2.20
C ASN A 334 26.10 -2.48 2.11
N LEU A 335 26.71 -3.60 1.69
CA LEU A 335 25.99 -4.86 1.43
C LEU A 335 26.21 -5.93 2.50
N LYS A 336 27.07 -5.68 3.50
CA LYS A 336 27.34 -6.65 4.56
C LYS A 336 26.08 -7.02 5.36
N GLU A 337 25.23 -6.06 5.66
CA GLU A 337 23.98 -6.28 6.40
C GLU A 337 22.96 -7.12 5.62
N THR A 338 23.10 -7.19 4.29
CA THR A 338 22.24 -7.97 3.40
C THR A 338 22.96 -9.16 2.78
N TYR A 339 24.05 -9.62 3.40
CA TYR A 339 24.84 -10.78 2.99
C TYR A 339 25.33 -10.69 1.52
N GLY A 340 25.72 -9.49 1.08
CA GLY A 340 26.24 -9.24 -0.28
C GLY A 340 25.16 -9.22 -1.37
N ILE A 341 23.88 -9.13 -1.02
CA ILE A 341 22.77 -9.00 -1.97
C ILE A 341 22.25 -7.58 -1.92
N THR A 342 22.09 -6.93 -3.07
CA THR A 342 21.46 -5.61 -3.16
C THR A 342 19.95 -5.73 -2.94
N VAL A 343 19.47 -5.32 -1.77
CA VAL A 343 18.07 -5.45 -1.35
C VAL A 343 17.37 -4.09 -1.32
N TYR A 344 18.05 -3.06 -0.85
CA TYR A 344 17.47 -1.72 -0.64
C TYR A 344 17.82 -0.79 -1.80
N GLN A 345 17.00 0.25 -1.99
CA GLN A 345 17.31 1.26 -3.02
C GLN A 345 18.46 2.16 -2.56
N GLU A 346 18.63 2.36 -1.26
CA GLU A 346 19.74 3.08 -0.64
C GLU A 346 21.09 2.41 -0.91
N GLN A 347 21.11 1.11 -1.21
CA GLN A 347 22.31 0.35 -1.52
C GLN A 347 22.74 0.48 -3.00
N VAL A 348 21.88 1.03 -3.87
CA VAL A 348 22.11 1.24 -5.31
C VAL A 348 22.59 2.67 -5.54
#